data_AF-A0A521GM23-F1
#
_entry.id   AF-A0A521GM23-F1
#
_cell.length_a   1.000
_cell.length_b   1.000
_cell.length_c   1.000
_cell.angle_alpha   90.00
_cell.angle_beta   90.00
_cell.angle_gamma   90.00
#
_symmetry.space_group_name_H-M   'P 1'
#
loop_
_entity.id
_entity.type
_entity.pdbx_description
1 polymer ?
#
loop_
_entity_poly.entity_id
_entity_poly.type
_entity_poly.pdbx_seq_one_letter_code
_entity_poly.pdbx_strand_id
1 'polypeptide(L)'
;MKRIYQVSVLAMLAVISACAAPNLTSERLDSGAAYDMQQTLMGAQNLDMSHVYTVRMLVNGTRVDVTSLSPEVIGLEGQEKNRYATVLVFSQNRDSVIFFTRDPETGEGYRRSIGLNELRQRPVFEFPLVVGTTVTTAKFEVIDVTVLP
;
A
#
# COMPACT_ATOMS: atom_id res chain seq x y z
N MET A 1 59.00 23.01 34.93
CA MET A 1 58.36 24.16 34.23
C MET A 1 57.53 23.58 33.09
N LYS A 2 56.20 23.52 33.22
CA LYS A 2 55.19 24.49 32.72
C LYS A 2 54.75 24.23 31.25
N ARG A 3 53.59 23.57 31.13
CA ARG A 3 52.45 23.76 30.18
C ARG A 3 52.74 23.48 28.68
N ILE A 4 51.82 23.01 27.83
CA ILE A 4 50.43 23.42 27.60
C ILE A 4 49.65 22.26 26.93
N TYR A 5 48.41 22.06 27.38
CA TYR A 5 47.35 21.25 26.75
C TYR A 5 46.87 21.89 25.42
N GLN A 6 46.70 21.09 24.37
CA GLN A 6 45.77 21.40 23.27
C GLN A 6 44.88 20.16 23.05
N VAL A 7 43.65 20.18 23.57
CA VAL A 7 42.40 20.53 22.84
C VAL A 7 42.10 19.43 21.82
N SER A 8 41.35 18.39 22.21
CA SER A 8 39.88 18.34 22.26
C SER A 8 39.22 18.13 20.89
N VAL A 9 38.48 17.02 20.81
CA VAL A 9 37.15 16.90 20.19
C VAL A 9 37.10 17.05 18.66
N LEU A 10 37.03 15.93 17.93
CA LEU A 10 36.38 15.75 16.61
C LEU A 10 36.76 14.32 16.14
N ALA A 11 35.88 13.38 15.83
CA ALA A 11 34.47 13.43 15.55
C ALA A 11 33.83 12.12 16.02
N MET A 12 32.85 12.26 16.90
CA MET A 12 31.55 11.59 16.81
C MET A 12 31.47 10.58 15.66
N LEU A 13 31.68 9.30 15.95
CA LEU A 13 31.05 8.23 15.18
C LEU A 13 29.54 8.43 15.36
N ALA A 14 28.96 9.26 14.51
CA ALA A 14 27.55 9.26 14.27
C ALA A 14 27.23 7.89 13.66
N VAL A 15 26.94 6.94 14.55
CA VAL A 15 26.09 5.80 14.24
C VAL A 15 24.74 6.42 13.90
N ILE A 16 24.63 6.92 12.67
CA ILE A 16 23.36 7.19 12.04
C ILE A 16 22.83 5.78 11.81
N SER A 17 22.16 5.24 12.83
CA SER A 17 21.07 4.31 12.64
C SER A 17 20.07 5.03 11.74
N ALA A 18 20.33 4.97 10.44
CA ALA A 18 19.28 5.02 9.45
C ALA A 18 18.45 3.78 9.75
N CYS A 19 17.46 3.92 10.64
CA CYS A 19 16.20 3.25 10.42
C CYS A 19 15.75 3.75 9.05
N ALA A 20 16.23 3.09 8.00
CA ALA A 20 15.65 3.21 6.68
C ALA A 20 14.22 2.73 6.86
N ALA A 21 13.31 3.66 7.08
CA ALA A 21 11.90 3.38 6.93
C ALA A 21 11.78 2.70 5.56
N PRO A 22 11.10 1.54 5.47
CA PRO A 22 10.95 0.85 4.20
C PRO A 22 10.44 1.87 3.18
N ASN A 23 11.17 2.03 2.08
CA ASN A 23 10.82 2.98 1.04
C ASN A 23 9.62 2.42 0.28
N LEU A 24 8.43 2.60 0.85
CA LEU A 24 7.14 2.20 0.32
C LEU A 24 6.74 3.14 -0.82
N THR A 25 7.48 3.15 -1.92
CA THR A 25 7.13 3.93 -3.11
C THR A 25 6.17 3.13 -4.01
N SER A 26 5.19 3.79 -4.61
CA SER A 26 4.29 3.16 -5.60
C SER A 26 4.91 3.15 -7.00
N GLU A 27 4.69 2.08 -7.73
CA GLU A 27 4.96 1.95 -9.17
C GLU A 27 3.88 2.70 -9.97
N ARG A 28 4.27 3.46 -10.99
CA ARG A 28 3.35 4.10 -11.94
C ARG A 28 3.24 3.24 -13.19
N LEU A 29 2.02 3.03 -13.66
CA LEU A 29 1.66 2.27 -14.85
C LEU A 29 1.07 3.21 -15.90
N ASP A 30 1.39 3.00 -17.16
CA ASP A 30 0.71 3.70 -18.26
C ASP A 30 -0.78 3.31 -18.34
N SER A 31 -1.55 4.07 -19.11
CA SER A 31 -3.01 3.92 -19.15
C SER A 31 -3.50 2.58 -19.70
N GLY A 32 -2.74 1.95 -20.61
CA GLY A 32 -3.06 0.63 -21.16
C GLY A 32 -2.80 -0.46 -20.12
N ALA A 33 -1.60 -0.48 -19.55
CA ALA A 33 -1.22 -1.41 -18.49
C ALA A 33 -2.12 -1.27 -17.26
N ALA A 34 -2.51 -0.05 -16.90
CA ALA A 34 -3.43 0.23 -15.80
C ALA A 34 -4.84 -0.33 -16.07
N TYR A 35 -5.33 -0.20 -17.31
CA TYR A 35 -6.60 -0.78 -17.70
C TYR A 35 -6.59 -2.31 -17.57
N ASP A 36 -5.57 -2.97 -18.13
CA ASP A 36 -5.43 -4.43 -18.08
C ASP A 36 -5.28 -4.95 -16.65
N MET A 37 -4.50 -4.23 -15.83
CA MET A 37 -4.36 -4.52 -14.41
C MET A 37 -5.70 -4.42 -13.69
N GLN A 38 -6.46 -3.34 -13.92
CA GLN A 38 -7.77 -3.15 -13.29
C GLN A 38 -8.73 -4.29 -13.65
N GLN A 39 -8.82 -4.67 -14.93
CA GLN A 39 -9.68 -5.79 -15.35
C GLN A 39 -9.28 -7.10 -14.67
N THR A 40 -7.97 -7.35 -14.59
CA THR A 40 -7.42 -8.54 -13.91
C THR A 40 -7.78 -8.55 -12.43
N LEU A 41 -7.57 -7.44 -11.73
CA LEU A 41 -7.83 -7.37 -10.29
C LEU A 41 -9.32 -7.40 -9.96
N MET A 42 -10.17 -6.72 -10.73
CA MET A 42 -11.62 -6.72 -10.50
C MET A 42 -12.27 -8.07 -10.83
N GLY A 43 -11.70 -8.83 -11.77
CA GLY A 43 -12.15 -10.18 -12.12
C GLY A 43 -11.56 -11.28 -11.22
N ALA A 44 -10.54 -10.98 -10.43
CA ALA A 44 -9.88 -11.97 -9.58
C ALA A 44 -10.80 -12.40 -8.42
N GLN A 45 -11.17 -13.68 -8.40
CA GLN A 45 -11.78 -14.32 -7.24
C GLN A 45 -10.92 -15.52 -6.86
N ASN A 46 -10.57 -15.64 -5.58
CA ASN A 46 -9.81 -16.77 -5.06
C ASN A 46 -10.66 -17.51 -4.02
N LEU A 47 -11.35 -18.55 -4.46
CA LEU A 47 -12.34 -19.30 -3.67
C LEU A 47 -11.74 -20.39 -2.78
N ASP A 48 -10.43 -20.38 -2.51
CA ASP A 48 -9.86 -21.31 -1.54
C ASP A 48 -10.16 -20.84 -0.11
N MET A 49 -11.09 -21.53 0.55
CA MET A 49 -11.55 -21.23 1.91
C MET A 49 -10.72 -21.91 3.01
N SER A 50 -9.66 -22.66 2.66
CA SER A 50 -8.86 -23.39 3.67
C SER A 50 -8.14 -22.47 4.65
N HIS A 51 -7.76 -21.27 4.19
CA HIS A 51 -7.12 -20.24 5.01
C HIS A 51 -7.56 -18.86 4.51
N VAL A 52 -8.49 -18.23 5.22
CA VAL A 52 -8.95 -16.88 4.85
C VAL A 52 -8.12 -15.84 5.57
N TYR A 53 -7.40 -15.03 4.81
CA TYR A 53 -6.64 -13.92 5.37
C TYR A 53 -7.49 -12.66 5.36
N THR A 54 -7.38 -11.87 6.41
CA THR A 54 -7.99 -10.53 6.51
C THR A 54 -6.93 -9.53 6.94
N VAL A 55 -6.83 -8.41 6.23
CA VAL A 55 -6.07 -7.23 6.66
C VAL A 55 -7.06 -6.14 6.99
N ARG A 56 -7.09 -5.70 8.25
CA ARG A 56 -7.91 -4.58 8.69
C ARG A 56 -7.08 -3.31 8.70
N MET A 57 -7.62 -2.24 8.15
CA MET A 57 -6.93 -0.95 8.06
C MET A 57 -7.89 0.22 8.25
N LEU A 58 -7.34 1.39 8.59
CA LEU A 58 -8.00 2.67 8.46
C LEU A 58 -7.52 3.35 7.19
N VAL A 59 -8.45 3.83 6.38
CA VAL A 59 -8.21 4.70 5.22
C VAL A 59 -8.83 6.05 5.54
N ASN A 60 -8.01 7.07 5.77
CA ASN A 60 -8.45 8.39 6.26
C ASN A 60 -9.41 8.29 7.46
N GLY A 61 -9.14 7.36 8.39
CA GLY A 61 -9.96 7.12 9.58
C GLY A 61 -11.20 6.24 9.38
N THR A 62 -11.54 5.87 8.15
CA THR A 62 -12.62 4.91 7.86
C THR A 62 -12.08 3.49 7.82
N ARG A 63 -12.76 2.56 8.50
CA ARG A 63 -12.32 1.16 8.54
C ARG A 63 -12.60 0.46 7.22
N VAL A 64 -11.60 -0.29 6.75
CA VAL A 64 -11.64 -1.15 5.56
C VAL A 64 -11.08 -2.51 5.95
N ASP A 65 -11.78 -3.58 5.57
CA ASP A 65 -11.38 -4.96 5.83
C ASP A 65 -11.14 -5.65 4.48
N VAL A 66 -9.87 -5.89 4.13
CA VAL A 66 -9.48 -6.58 2.89
C VAL A 66 -9.41 -8.07 3.16
N THR A 67 -10.09 -8.90 2.36
CA THR A 67 -10.07 -10.36 2.52
C THR A 67 -9.38 -11.06 1.36
N SER A 68 -8.86 -12.27 1.57
CA SER A 68 -8.25 -13.07 0.50
C SER A 68 -9.26 -13.68 -0.48
N LEU A 69 -10.56 -13.53 -0.24
CA LEU A 69 -11.62 -14.14 -1.04
C LEU A 69 -12.02 -13.28 -2.24
N SER A 70 -12.03 -11.96 -2.05
CA SER A 70 -12.44 -11.00 -3.06
C SER A 70 -11.66 -9.69 -2.97
N PRO A 71 -11.52 -8.97 -4.09
CA PRO A 71 -11.00 -7.61 -4.09
C PRO A 71 -11.92 -6.70 -3.29
N GLU A 72 -11.33 -5.76 -2.57
CA GLU A 72 -12.02 -4.70 -1.84
C GLU A 72 -11.90 -3.40 -2.63
N VAL A 73 -13.03 -2.76 -2.93
CA VAL A 73 -13.08 -1.52 -3.73
C VAL A 73 -13.42 -0.36 -2.81
N ILE A 74 -12.45 0.53 -2.59
CA ILE A 74 -12.57 1.64 -1.62
C ILE A 74 -12.70 3.01 -2.28
N GLY A 75 -12.53 3.08 -3.60
CA GLY A 75 -12.75 4.27 -4.40
C GLY A 75 -13.30 3.85 -5.75
N LEU A 76 -14.33 4.54 -6.24
CA LEU A 76 -15.01 4.18 -7.48
C LEU A 76 -15.55 5.42 -8.17
N GLU A 77 -15.24 5.56 -9.45
CA GLU A 77 -15.78 6.61 -10.32
C GLU A 77 -16.11 6.05 -11.71
N GLY A 78 -17.11 6.64 -12.37
CA GLY A 78 -17.55 6.22 -13.70
C GLY A 78 -18.42 4.97 -13.73
N GLN A 79 -18.84 4.57 -14.94
CA GLN A 79 -19.74 3.44 -15.19
C GLN A 79 -19.11 2.37 -16.09
N GLU A 80 -19.49 1.12 -15.84
CA GLU A 80 -19.13 -0.05 -16.64
C GLU A 80 -17.65 -0.15 -17.03
N LYS A 81 -17.32 -0.04 -18.33
CA LYS A 81 -15.99 -0.22 -18.90
C LYS A 81 -15.03 0.96 -18.65
N ASN A 82 -15.57 2.13 -18.34
CA ASN A 82 -14.80 3.34 -18.00
C ASN A 82 -14.76 3.60 -16.50
N ARG A 83 -14.87 2.53 -15.72
CA ARG A 83 -14.74 2.61 -14.28
C ARG A 83 -13.29 2.87 -13.90
N TYR A 84 -13.08 3.78 -12.97
CA TYR A 84 -11.81 4.06 -12.32
C TYR A 84 -11.97 3.66 -10.86
N ALA A 85 -10.99 2.95 -10.33
CA ALA A 85 -11.13 2.37 -9.02
C ALA A 85 -9.83 2.41 -8.23
N THR A 86 -9.99 2.52 -6.91
CA THR A 86 -8.98 2.07 -5.96
C THR A 86 -9.38 0.70 -5.43
N VAL A 87 -8.55 -0.29 -5.70
CA VAL A 87 -8.77 -1.70 -5.41
C VAL A 87 -7.65 -2.21 -4.52
N LEU A 88 -8.03 -2.93 -3.46
CA LEU A 88 -7.14 -3.65 -2.57
C LEU A 88 -7.41 -5.14 -2.72
N VAL A 89 -6.38 -5.94 -2.96
CA VAL A 89 -6.58 -7.36 -3.24
C VAL A 89 -5.37 -8.16 -2.81
N PHE A 90 -5.60 -9.36 -2.29
CA PHE A 90 -4.49 -10.27 -1.99
C PHE A 90 -3.82 -10.74 -3.28
N SER A 91 -2.51 -10.93 -3.24
CA SER A 91 -1.80 -11.66 -4.28
C SER A 91 -2.37 -13.09 -4.41
N GLN A 92 -2.15 -13.71 -5.57
CA GLN A 92 -2.61 -15.09 -5.81
C GLN A 92 -2.06 -16.07 -4.75
N ASN A 93 -0.81 -15.87 -4.33
CA ASN A 93 -0.13 -16.67 -3.30
C ASN A 93 -0.49 -16.26 -1.86
N ARG A 94 -1.32 -15.23 -1.68
CA ARG A 94 -1.75 -14.69 -0.37
C ARG A 94 -0.59 -14.27 0.52
N ASP A 95 0.52 -13.86 -0.07
CA ASP A 95 1.73 -13.42 0.61
C ASP A 95 1.84 -11.89 0.75
N SER A 96 0.96 -11.15 0.06
CA SER A 96 0.96 -9.70 0.00
C SER A 96 -0.43 -9.16 -0.31
N VAL A 97 -0.64 -7.88 -0.02
CA VAL A 97 -1.79 -7.10 -0.50
C VAL A 97 -1.30 -6.14 -1.58
N ILE A 98 -1.99 -6.17 -2.72
CA ILE A 98 -1.81 -5.26 -3.84
C ILE A 98 -2.78 -4.10 -3.65
N PHE A 99 -2.22 -2.90 -3.61
CA PHE A 99 -2.90 -1.62 -3.65
C PHE A 99 -2.82 -1.13 -5.09
N PHE A 100 -3.96 -0.83 -5.69
CA PHE A 100 -4.03 -0.35 -7.05
C PHE A 100 -5.01 0.81 -7.16
N THR A 101 -4.64 1.87 -7.86
CA THR A 101 -5.50 3.02 -8.18
C THR A 101 -5.37 3.36 -9.64
N ARG A 102 -6.49 3.49 -10.35
CA ARG A 102 -6.51 4.05 -11.71
C ARG A 102 -7.06 5.46 -11.68
N ASP A 103 -6.32 6.40 -12.24
CA ASP A 103 -6.64 7.82 -12.26
C ASP A 103 -7.73 8.11 -13.31
N PRO A 104 -8.87 8.73 -12.93
CA PRO A 104 -9.94 9.10 -13.87
C PRO A 104 -9.56 10.20 -14.87
N GLU A 105 -8.60 11.07 -14.55
CA GLU A 105 -8.19 12.18 -15.42
C GLU A 105 -7.21 11.72 -16.49
N THR A 106 -6.20 10.93 -16.08
CA THR A 106 -5.09 10.53 -16.96
C THR A 106 -5.24 9.11 -17.50
N GLY A 107 -6.05 8.27 -16.85
CA GLY A 107 -6.18 6.84 -17.11
C GLY A 107 -5.01 5.99 -16.61
N GLU A 108 -3.97 6.61 -16.06
CA GLU A 108 -2.77 5.95 -15.54
C GLU A 108 -3.04 5.18 -14.26
N GLY A 109 -2.14 4.26 -13.92
CA GLY A 109 -2.24 3.40 -12.75
C GLY A 109 -1.17 3.70 -11.73
N TYR A 110 -1.50 3.51 -10.46
CA TYR A 110 -0.57 3.46 -9.35
C TYR A 110 -0.71 2.10 -8.70
N ARG A 111 0.42 1.42 -8.46
CA ARG A 111 0.46 0.09 -7.89
C ARG A 111 1.46 0.01 -6.75
N ARG A 112 1.10 -0.69 -5.69
CA ARG A 112 2.03 -1.08 -4.63
C ARG A 112 1.68 -2.47 -4.15
N SER A 113 2.68 -3.29 -3.83
CA SER A 113 2.48 -4.58 -3.17
C SER A 113 3.20 -4.54 -1.84
N ILE A 114 2.50 -4.87 -0.75
CA ILE A 114 3.06 -4.91 0.60
C ILE A 114 2.90 -6.33 1.14
N GLY A 115 4.03 -6.93 1.54
CA GLY A 115 4.05 -8.30 2.06
C GLY A 115 3.30 -8.43 3.39
N LEU A 116 2.72 -9.60 3.67
CA LEU A 116 2.01 -9.85 4.93
C LEU A 116 2.90 -9.66 6.16
N ASN A 117 4.19 -10.00 6.07
CA ASN A 117 5.13 -9.79 7.17
C ASN A 117 5.33 -8.31 7.47
N GLU A 118 5.32 -7.45 6.45
CA GLU A 118 5.40 -6.01 6.62
C GLU A 118 4.07 -5.47 7.15
N LEU A 119 2.93 -5.89 6.62
CA LEU A 119 1.60 -5.50 7.11
C LEU A 119 1.39 -5.88 8.59
N ARG A 120 1.94 -7.01 9.05
CA ARG A 120 1.92 -7.41 10.47
C ARG A 120 2.67 -6.46 11.39
N GLN A 121 3.61 -5.67 10.86
CA GLN A 121 4.29 -4.60 11.61
C GLN A 121 3.42 -3.35 11.78
N ARG A 122 2.19 -3.37 11.27
CA ARG A 122 1.20 -2.29 11.36
C ARG A 122 1.72 -0.97 10.77
N PRO A 123 2.20 -0.99 9.51
CA PRO A 123 2.76 0.20 8.89
C PRO A 123 1.69 1.26 8.70
N VAL A 124 2.15 2.51 8.68
CA VAL A 124 1.39 3.67 8.25
C VAL A 124 2.03 4.21 6.99
N PHE A 125 1.25 4.38 5.93
CA PHE A 125 1.76 4.85 4.65
C PHE A 125 0.71 5.63 3.87
N GLU A 126 1.17 6.29 2.81
CA GLU A 126 0.31 7.05 1.91
C GLU A 126 0.19 6.36 0.56
N PHE A 127 -1.00 6.40 -0.02
CA PHE A 127 -1.26 5.84 -1.34
C PHE A 127 -2.36 6.63 -2.09
N PRO A 128 -2.30 6.73 -3.42
CA PRO A 128 -3.34 7.39 -4.21
C PRO A 128 -4.71 6.70 -4.06
N LEU A 129 -5.77 7.49 -3.90
CA LEU A 129 -7.16 7.05 -3.72
C LEU A 129 -8.09 7.87 -4.62
N VAL A 130 -8.97 7.19 -5.35
CA VAL A 130 -10.05 7.82 -6.13
C VAL A 130 -11.12 8.34 -5.17
N VAL A 131 -11.41 9.64 -5.22
CA VAL A 131 -12.48 10.30 -4.47
C VAL A 131 -13.31 11.15 -5.44
N GLY A 132 -14.42 10.59 -5.91
CA GLY A 132 -15.17 11.18 -7.01
C GLY A 132 -14.30 11.24 -8.28
N THR A 133 -14.26 12.40 -8.95
CA THR A 133 -13.54 12.56 -10.22
C THR A 133 -12.05 12.84 -10.09
N THR A 134 -11.47 12.78 -8.89
CA THR A 134 -10.06 13.12 -8.66
C THR A 134 -9.32 12.02 -7.90
N VAL A 135 -7.99 12.02 -8.03
CA VAL A 135 -7.09 11.21 -7.20
C VAL A 135 -6.53 12.08 -6.09
N THR A 136 -6.70 11.62 -4.86
CA THR A 136 -6.11 12.24 -3.67
C THR A 136 -5.13 11.28 -3.01
N THR A 137 -4.20 11.79 -2.21
CA THR A 137 -3.35 10.93 -1.38
C THR A 137 -4.09 10.63 -0.09
N ALA A 138 -4.32 9.34 0.19
CA ALA A 138 -4.96 8.89 1.43
C ALA A 138 -3.94 8.23 2.35
N LYS A 139 -4.16 8.40 3.67
CA LYS A 139 -3.38 7.74 4.72
C LYS A 139 -3.98 6.37 5.01
N PHE A 140 -3.14 5.34 4.96
CA PHE A 140 -3.47 3.96 5.29
C PHE A 140 -2.78 3.58 6.60
N GLU A 141 -3.53 3.06 7.56
CA GLU A 141 -3.03 2.61 8.86
C GLU A 141 -3.47 1.17 9.08
N VAL A 142 -2.52 0.23 9.07
CA VAL A 142 -2.84 -1.18 9.26
C VAL A 142 -3.10 -1.46 10.75
N ILE A 143 -4.29 -1.97 11.06
CA ILE A 143 -4.71 -2.30 12.43
C ILE A 143 -4.23 -3.71 12.79
N ASP A 144 -4.60 -4.70 11.98
CA ASP A 144 -4.25 -6.10 12.19
C ASP A 144 -4.23 -6.91 10.88
N VAL A 145 -3.60 -8.08 10.97
CA VAL A 145 -3.64 -9.13 9.96
C VAL A 145 -4.09 -10.41 10.67
N THR A 146 -5.25 -10.93 10.28
CA THR A 146 -5.85 -12.12 10.88
C THR A 146 -5.89 -13.26 9.86
N VAL A 147 -5.74 -14.50 10.33
CA VAL A 147 -5.95 -15.72 9.55
C VAL A 147 -7.10 -16.48 10.19
N LEU A 148 -8.14 -16.77 9.42
CA LEU A 148 -9.24 -17.62 9.81
C LEU A 148 -8.99 -19.03 9.26
N PRO A 149 -9.08 -20.07 10.13
CA PRO A 149 -8.97 -21.46 9.74
C PRO A 149 -10.22 -21.97 8.99
#